data_AF-A0A0V1AJR9-F1
#
_entry.id   AF-A0A0V1AJR9-F1
#
_cell.length_a   1.000
_cell.length_b   1.000
_cell.length_c   1.000
_cell.angle_alpha   90.00
_cell.angle_beta   90.00
_cell.angle_gamma   90.00
#
_symmetry.space_group_name_H-M   'P 1'
#
loop_
_entity.id
_entity.type
_entity.pdbx_description
1 polymer ?
#
loop_
_entity_poly.entity_id
_entity_poly.type
_entity_poly.pdbx_seq_one_letter_code
_entity_poly.pdbx_strand_id
1 'polypeptide(L)'
;MRRLYDELKRAHHLRHGGRMQLGLFLKKIGLSLNESLKFWEYHFRPKIDAEKFQRQYAYSIRHNYGEEGKRADYAVYSCLKIIMNNPPGIGDLN
;
A
#
# COMPACT_ATOMS: atom_id res chain seq x y z
N MET A 1 3.69 -3.53 11.12
CA MET A 1 4.30 -3.27 9.78
C MET A 1 5.14 -4.42 9.26
N ARG A 2 6.04 -5.04 10.06
CA ARG A 2 6.87 -6.20 9.63
C ARG A 2 6.05 -7.30 8.95
N ARG A 3 4.95 -7.75 9.56
CA ARG A 3 4.05 -8.79 9.01
C ARG A 3 3.55 -8.48 7.59
N LEU A 4 3.10 -7.25 7.33
CA LEU A 4 2.65 -6.83 6.01
C LEU A 4 3.79 -6.85 4.98
N TYR A 5 4.99 -6.49 5.40
CA TYR A 5 6.16 -6.52 4.52
C TYR A 5 6.59 -7.95 4.19
N ASP A 6 6.60 -8.84 5.20
CA ASP A 6 6.90 -10.26 5.00
C ASP A 6 5.87 -10.92 4.06
N GLU A 7 4.58 -10.59 4.23
CA GLU A 7 3.54 -11.06 3.33
C GLU A 7 3.70 -10.50 1.92
N LEU A 8 4.01 -9.21 1.76
CA LEU A 8 4.27 -8.62 0.47
C LEU A 8 5.39 -9.37 -0.28
N LYS A 9 6.47 -9.72 0.43
CA LYS A 9 7.59 -10.49 -0.13
C LYS A 9 7.19 -11.92 -0.50
N ARG A 10 6.35 -12.57 0.33
CA ARG A 10 5.94 -13.97 0.14
C ARG A 10 4.87 -14.12 -0.94
N ALA A 11 3.85 -13.27 -0.89
CA ALA A 11 2.65 -13.38 -1.72
C ALA A 11 2.75 -12.55 -3.01
N HIS A 12 3.72 -11.64 -3.12
CA HIS A 12 3.86 -10.68 -4.23
C HIS A 12 2.59 -9.85 -4.48
N HIS A 13 1.80 -9.67 -3.43
CA HIS A 13 0.55 -8.92 -3.45
C HIS A 13 0.13 -8.58 -2.02
N LEU A 14 -0.64 -7.51 -1.86
CA LEU A 14 -1.40 -7.23 -0.65
C LEU A 14 -2.81 -6.81 -1.03
N ARG A 15 -3.79 -7.19 -0.21
CA ARG A 15 -5.18 -6.70 -0.31
C ARG A 15 -5.26 -5.21 0.03
N HIS A 16 -6.40 -4.60 -0.28
CA HIS A 16 -6.57 -3.14 -0.15
C HIS A 16 -6.18 -2.60 1.23
N GLY A 17 -6.67 -3.23 2.31
CA GLY A 17 -6.33 -2.82 3.68
C GLY A 17 -4.82 -2.84 3.97
N GLY A 18 -4.15 -3.95 3.63
CA GLY A 18 -2.70 -4.09 3.78
C GLY A 18 -1.91 -3.08 2.94
N ARG A 19 -2.36 -2.80 1.70
CA ARG A 19 -1.74 -1.75 0.86
C ARG A 19 -1.86 -0.37 1.46
N MET A 20 -3.03 -0.03 2.02
CA MET A 20 -3.23 1.26 2.69
C MET A 20 -2.35 1.38 3.94
N GLN A 21 -2.36 0.37 4.81
CA GLN A 21 -1.61 0.40 6.06
C GLN A 21 -0.09 0.48 5.83
N LEU A 22 0.46 -0.37 4.96
CA LEU A 22 1.89 -0.35 4.65
C LEU A 22 2.26 0.88 3.81
N GLY A 23 1.46 1.22 2.79
CA GLY A 23 1.76 2.33 1.88
C GLY A 23 1.78 3.68 2.57
N LEU A 24 0.81 3.97 3.44
CA LEU A 24 0.81 5.20 4.22
C LEU A 24 1.96 5.24 5.23
N PHE A 25 2.27 4.10 5.86
CA PHE A 25 3.42 4.01 6.77
C PHE A 25 4.73 4.36 6.05
N LEU A 26 4.95 3.80 4.85
CA LEU A 26 6.14 4.09 4.03
C LEU A 26 6.22 5.58 3.65
N LYS A 27 5.10 6.19 3.26
CA LYS A 27 5.02 7.65 3.02
C LYS A 27 5.48 8.44 4.24
N LYS A 28 4.98 8.09 5.43
CA LYS A 28 5.27 8.84 6.67
C LYS A 28 6.73 8.75 7.11
N ILE A 29 7.41 7.65 6.83
CA ILE A 29 8.85 7.50 7.11
C ILE A 29 9.74 8.13 6.02
N GLY A 30 9.14 8.77 5.01
CA GLY A 30 9.85 9.60 4.03
C GLY A 30 10.03 8.98 2.65
N LEU A 31 9.40 7.84 2.34
CA LEU A 31 9.45 7.30 0.98
C LEU A 31 8.75 8.26 0.02
N SER A 32 9.43 8.72 -1.02
CA SER A 32 8.82 9.61 -2.01
C SER A 32 7.80 8.88 -2.89
N LEU A 33 6.93 9.62 -3.59
CA LEU A 33 5.97 9.03 -4.53
C LEU A 33 6.67 8.17 -5.59
N ASN A 34 7.75 8.68 -6.19
CA ASN A 34 8.49 7.99 -7.24
C ASN A 34 9.11 6.68 -6.72
N GLU A 35 9.68 6.70 -5.50
CA GLU A 35 10.21 5.50 -4.87
C GLU A 35 9.10 4.53 -4.46
N SER A 36 7.95 5.04 -4.02
CA SER A 36 6.79 4.22 -3.67
C SER A 36 6.25 3.48 -4.90
N LEU A 37 6.14 4.12 -6.06
CA LEU A 37 5.74 3.47 -7.31
C LEU A 37 6.70 2.33 -7.66
N LYS A 38 8.02 2.60 -7.63
CA LYS A 38 9.05 1.58 -7.87
C LYS A 38 9.01 0.44 -6.85
N PHE A 39 8.79 0.77 -5.58
CA PHE A 39 8.71 -0.20 -4.48
C PHE A 39 7.54 -1.18 -4.70
N TRP A 40 6.35 -0.66 -4.99
CA TRP A 40 5.16 -1.50 -5.19
C TRP A 40 5.26 -2.31 -6.48
N GLU A 41 5.72 -1.70 -7.56
CA GLU A 41 5.92 -2.40 -8.84
C GLU A 41 6.93 -3.55 -8.69
N TYR A 42 8.08 -3.30 -8.04
CA TYR A 42 9.09 -4.32 -7.80
C TYR A 42 8.55 -5.53 -7.04
N HIS A 43 7.81 -5.31 -5.94
CA HIS A 43 7.29 -6.41 -5.14
C HIS A 43 6.12 -7.15 -5.80
N PHE A 44 5.36 -6.50 -6.68
CA PHE A 44 4.23 -7.09 -7.40
C PHE A 44 4.65 -7.79 -8.70
N ARG A 45 5.83 -7.46 -9.24
CA ARG A 45 6.36 -7.95 -10.52
C ARG A 45 6.22 -9.46 -10.74
N PRO A 46 6.41 -10.34 -9.74
CA PRO A 46 6.28 -11.78 -9.97
C PRO A 46 4.86 -12.24 -10.34
N LYS A 47 3.82 -11.43 -10.09
CA LYS A 47 2.41 -11.76 -10.39
C LYS A 47 1.69 -10.74 -11.27
N ILE A 48 2.25 -9.55 -11.38
CA ILE A 48 1.62 -8.40 -12.04
C ILE A 48 2.68 -7.74 -12.90
N ASP A 49 2.48 -7.75 -14.22
CA ASP A 49 3.34 -7.04 -15.15
C ASP A 49 3.23 -5.51 -14.99
N ALA A 50 4.18 -4.79 -15.60
CA ALA A 50 4.27 -3.34 -15.49
C ALA A 50 3.00 -2.64 -16.01
N GLU A 51 2.44 -3.08 -17.13
CA GLU A 51 1.26 -2.45 -17.73
C GLU A 51 0.03 -2.59 -16.81
N LYS A 52 -0.22 -3.80 -16.33
CA LYS A 52 -1.27 -4.10 -15.37
C LYS A 52 -1.07 -3.36 -14.06
N PHE A 53 0.18 -3.21 -13.61
CA PHE A 53 0.51 -2.42 -12.43
C PHE A 53 0.11 -0.95 -12.61
N GLN A 54 0.51 -0.33 -13.73
CA GLN A 54 0.17 1.05 -14.03
C GLN A 54 -1.35 1.26 -14.10
N ARG A 55 -2.08 0.33 -14.74
CA ARG A 55 -3.53 0.41 -14.88
C ARG A 55 -4.30 0.21 -13.56
N GLN A 56 -3.86 -0.71 -12.71
CA GLN A 56 -4.65 -1.14 -11.55
C GLN A 56 -4.22 -0.52 -10.22
N TYR A 57 -2.96 -0.11 -10.07
CA TYR A 57 -2.40 0.24 -8.76
C TYR A 57 -1.78 1.64 -8.71
N ALA A 58 -1.11 2.10 -9.78
CA ALA A 58 -0.38 3.36 -9.76
C ALA A 58 -1.24 4.58 -9.39
N TYR A 59 -2.49 4.63 -9.90
CA TYR A 59 -3.45 5.67 -9.53
C TYR A 59 -3.70 5.72 -8.02
N SER A 60 -3.96 4.57 -7.38
CA SER A 60 -4.22 4.51 -5.94
C SER A 60 -3.02 4.95 -5.11
N ILE A 61 -1.81 4.68 -5.58
CA ILE A 61 -0.57 5.13 -4.93
C ILE A 61 -0.46 6.65 -5.05
N ARG A 62 -0.62 7.23 -6.24
CA ARG A 62 -0.59 8.70 -6.43
C ARG A 62 -1.65 9.41 -5.58
N HIS A 63 -2.85 8.84 -5.49
CA HIS A 63 -3.92 9.35 -4.64
C HIS A 63 -3.54 9.37 -3.14
N ASN A 64 -2.83 8.36 -2.64
CA ASN A 64 -2.34 8.35 -1.24
C ASN A 64 -1.32 9.47 -0.96
N TYR A 65 -0.62 9.95 -1.99
CA TYR A 65 0.30 11.09 -1.90
C TYR A 65 -0.39 12.45 -2.14
N GLY A 66 -1.69 12.47 -2.46
CA GLY A 66 -2.41 13.71 -2.75
C GLY A 66 -2.22 14.24 -4.18
N GLU A 67 -1.64 13.45 -5.08
CA GLU A 67 -1.38 13.86 -6.48
C GLU A 67 -2.57 13.58 -7.42
N GLU A 68 -3.66 12.99 -6.91
CA GLU A 68 -4.84 12.63 -7.70
C GLU A 68 -6.14 13.03 -6.98
N GLY A 69 -7.22 13.18 -7.75
CA GLY A 69 -8.57 13.43 -7.23
C GLY A 69 -8.66 14.69 -6.36
N LYS A 70 -9.30 14.60 -5.19
CA LYS A 70 -9.46 15.73 -4.24
C LYS A 70 -8.17 16.20 -3.56
N ARG A 71 -7.02 15.60 -3.89
CA ARG A 71 -5.70 15.92 -3.33
C ARG A 71 -5.64 15.88 -1.80
N ALA A 72 -6.33 14.91 -1.20
CA ALA A 72 -6.35 14.75 0.24
C ALA A 72 -5.04 14.17 0.75
N ASP A 73 -4.51 14.76 1.82
CA ASP A 73 -3.35 14.22 2.53
C ASP A 73 -3.79 13.11 3.50
N TYR A 74 -3.71 11.86 3.05
CA TYR A 74 -4.06 10.70 3.87
C TYR A 74 -3.01 10.48 4.98
N ALA A 75 -3.43 10.67 6.23
CA ALA A 75 -2.62 10.39 7.41
C ALA A 75 -2.45 8.87 7.64
N VAL A 76 -1.30 8.49 8.20
CA VAL A 76 -1.03 7.13 8.66
C VAL A 76 -2.06 6.67 9.69
N TYR A 77 -2.37 5.39 9.64
CA TYR A 77 -3.27 4.78 10.61
C TYR A 77 -2.60 4.72 11.99
N SER A 78 -3.31 5.23 13.00
CA SER A 78 -2.94 5.05 14.40
C SER A 78 -3.09 3.58 14.81
N CYS A 79 -2.43 3.18 15.91
CA CYS A 79 -2.58 1.84 16.47
C CYS A 79 -4.05 1.51 16.75
N LEU A 80 -4.80 2.45 17.33
CA LEU A 80 -6.24 2.30 17.57
C LEU A 80 -7.02 2.05 16.28
N LYS A 81 -6.70 2.80 15.20
CA LYS A 81 -7.35 2.60 13.90
C LYS A 81 -7.05 1.23 13.30
N ILE A 82 -5.81 0.76 13.42
CA ILE A 82 -5.42 -0.59 12.95
C ILE A 82 -6.17 -1.67 13.73
N ILE A 83 -6.30 -1.50 15.05
CA ILE A 83 -6.97 -2.48 15.93
C ILE A 83 -8.48 -2.49 15.71
N MET A 84 -9.12 -1.33 15.57
CA MET A 84 -10.59 -1.21 15.63
C MET A 84 -11.27 -1.18 14.26
N ASN A 85 -10.66 -0.60 13.23
CA ASN A 85 -11.38 -0.24 11.99
C ASN A 85 -11.11 -1.18 10.80
N ASN A 86 -10.29 -2.22 10.97
CA ASN A 86 -10.06 -3.25 9.96
C ASN A 86 -9.91 -4.63 10.64
N PRO A 87 -10.98 -5.21 11.20
CA PRO A 87 -10.94 -6.62 11.56
C PRO A 87 -10.58 -7.43 10.30
N PRO A 88 -9.52 -8.24 10.33
CA PRO A 88 -9.04 -8.93 9.14
C PRO A 88 -10.08 -9.97 8.70
N GLY A 89 -10.52 -9.88 7.45
CA GLY A 89 -11.30 -10.92 6.81
C GLY A 89 -10.45 -12.15 6.49
N ILE A 90 -11.08 -13.21 5.96
CA ILE A 90 -10.36 -14.41 5.52
C ILE A 90 -9.32 -14.03 4.46
N GLY A 91 -8.04 -14.13 4.82
CA GLY A 91 -6.89 -13.79 3.97
C GLY A 91 -6.37 -12.35 4.08
N ASP A 92 -6.87 -11.55 5.03
CA ASP A 92 -6.29 -10.25 5.40
C ASP A 92 -5.33 -10.39 6.60
N LEU A 93 -4.39 -9.46 6.73
CA LEU A 93 -3.37 -9.43 7.80
C LEU A 93 -3.40 -8.10 8.55
N ASN A 94 -3.17 -8.17 9.86
CA ASN A 94 -2.95 -7.03 10.77
C ASN A 94 -1.46 -6.68 10.94
#